data_AF-A0A7C1V0B6-F1
#
_entry.id   AF-A0A7C1V0B6-F1
#
_cell.length_a   1.000
_cell.length_b   1.000
_cell.length_c   1.000
_cell.angle_alpha   90.00
_cell.angle_beta   90.00
_cell.angle_gamma   90.00
#
_symmetry.space_group_name_H-M   'P 1'
#
loop_
_entity.id
_entity.type
_entity.pdbx_description
1 polymer ?
#
loop_
_entity_poly.entity_id
_entity_poly.type
_entity_poly.pdbx_seq_one_letter_code
_entity_poly.pdbx_strand_id
1 'polypeptide(L)'
;DEKIKRALMLEKAALDTDPAIRQVRRATYSESESEIVILNSEGLFGSYRSTAASAVIMAMAVRDDMAEMGWDFDFCRFYNKINVTEVGKRAAQKALRKLGGKPVQTQRAPIILNEETMAELLEVLAPSFHGDNAVKGKSLLAGRLDDKVFSDQINIFDDGLYPHGLGTAPFDAEGTPSQTTCLVEKGTLKNYLYDLYWAKRSGRKTTGNASRGSYKSPPGIGNNN
;
A
#
# COMPACT_ATOMS: atom_id res chain seq x y z
N ASP A 1 -9.71 -4.94 26.46
CA ASP A 1 -9.67 -6.42 26.55
C ASP A 1 -9.71 -7.15 25.21
N GLU A 2 -10.68 -6.92 24.33
CA GLU A 2 -10.77 -7.67 23.05
C GLU A 2 -9.54 -7.49 22.15
N LYS A 3 -9.05 -6.26 21.99
CA LYS A 3 -7.85 -5.97 21.17
C LYS A 3 -6.60 -6.68 21.70
N ILE A 4 -6.47 -6.79 23.03
CA ILE A 4 -5.39 -7.55 23.69
C ILE A 4 -5.53 -9.03 23.36
N LYS A 5 -6.75 -9.59 23.47
CA LYS A 5 -7.02 -10.98 23.08
C LYS A 5 -6.65 -11.24 21.62
N ARG A 6 -6.95 -10.32 20.71
CA ARG A 6 -6.58 -10.44 19.28
C ARG A 6 -5.06 -10.43 19.07
N ALA A 7 -4.32 -9.55 19.75
CA ALA A 7 -2.86 -9.55 19.69
C ALA A 7 -2.25 -10.85 20.27
N LEU A 8 -2.78 -11.37 21.38
CA LEU A 8 -2.35 -12.64 21.95
C LEU A 8 -2.70 -13.83 21.05
N MET A 9 -3.87 -13.83 20.41
CA MET A 9 -4.26 -14.86 19.45
C MET A 9 -3.38 -14.84 18.20
N LEU A 10 -2.98 -13.66 17.72
CA LEU A 10 -2.04 -13.49 16.61
C LEU A 10 -0.69 -14.14 16.92
N GLU A 11 -0.12 -13.83 18.09
CA GLU A 11 1.14 -14.41 18.56
C GLU A 11 1.03 -15.93 18.75
N LYS A 12 0.01 -16.36 19.49
CA LYS A 12 -0.24 -17.78 19.78
C LYS A 12 -0.41 -18.60 18.50
N ALA A 13 -1.12 -18.08 17.51
CA ALA A 13 -1.31 -18.78 16.23
C ALA A 13 0.01 -19.03 15.48
N ALA A 14 0.95 -18.08 15.54
CA ALA A 14 2.28 -18.29 14.96
C ALA A 14 3.09 -19.34 15.73
N LEU A 15 3.15 -19.23 17.07
CA LEU A 15 3.89 -20.16 17.93
C LEU A 15 3.35 -21.61 17.83
N ASP A 16 2.02 -21.77 17.77
CA ASP A 16 1.37 -23.08 17.68
C ASP A 16 1.51 -23.73 16.28
N THR A 17 2.06 -23.02 15.29
CA THR A 17 2.18 -23.54 13.91
C THR A 17 3.21 -24.65 13.79
N ASP A 18 4.38 -24.50 14.42
CA ASP A 18 5.47 -25.49 14.38
C ASP A 18 6.44 -25.26 15.56
N PRO A 19 6.96 -26.30 16.23
CA PRO A 19 7.94 -26.15 17.32
C PRO A 19 9.23 -25.41 16.95
N ALA A 20 9.56 -25.30 15.67
CA ALA A 20 10.67 -24.50 15.18
C ALA A 20 10.38 -22.99 15.25
N ILE A 21 9.12 -22.53 15.37
CA ILE A 21 8.80 -21.12 15.65
C ILE A 21 9.13 -20.81 17.11
N ARG A 22 10.36 -20.41 17.37
CA ARG A 22 10.87 -20.20 18.73
C ARG A 22 10.52 -18.84 19.32
N GLN A 23 10.26 -17.85 18.47
CA GLN A 23 10.03 -16.49 18.93
C GLN A 23 9.10 -15.74 17.99
N VAL A 24 8.27 -14.88 18.59
CA VAL A 24 7.58 -13.79 17.89
C VAL A 24 8.24 -12.49 18.33
N ARG A 25 8.87 -11.77 17.39
CA ARG A 25 9.56 -10.50 17.71
C ARG A 25 8.57 -9.37 17.93
N ARG A 26 7.45 -9.42 17.22
CA ARG A 26 6.38 -8.42 17.29
C ARG A 26 5.08 -9.07 16.84
N ALA A 27 4.03 -8.87 17.63
CA ALA A 27 2.64 -9.08 17.22
C ALA A 27 1.88 -7.80 17.57
N THR A 28 1.28 -7.16 16.56
CA THR A 28 0.56 -5.90 16.73
C THR A 28 -0.82 -6.04 16.10
N TYR A 29 -1.83 -5.65 16.87
CA TYR A 29 -3.17 -5.43 16.37
C TYR A 29 -3.54 -3.98 16.65
N SER A 30 -4.03 -3.27 15.62
CA SER A 30 -4.36 -1.85 15.69
C SER A 30 -5.72 -1.59 15.09
N GLU A 31 -6.40 -0.58 15.62
CA GLU A 31 -7.62 -0.01 15.06
C GLU A 31 -7.55 1.51 15.23
N SER A 32 -7.93 2.25 14.20
CA SER A 32 -7.99 3.71 14.20
C SER A 32 -9.30 4.20 13.62
N GLU A 33 -9.74 5.34 14.13
CA GLU A 33 -10.80 6.17 13.56
C GLU A 33 -10.22 7.58 13.35
N SER A 34 -10.59 8.21 12.25
CA SER A 34 -10.16 9.55 11.88
C SER A 34 -11.34 10.33 11.31
N GLU A 35 -11.39 11.62 11.61
CA GLU A 35 -12.29 12.59 10.99
C GLU A 35 -11.47 13.65 10.28
N ILE A 36 -11.80 13.88 9.01
CA ILE A 36 -11.16 14.86 8.16
C ILE A 36 -12.17 15.97 7.91
N VAL A 37 -11.74 17.23 8.05
CA VAL A 37 -12.54 18.42 7.73
C VAL A 37 -11.69 19.35 6.88
N ILE A 38 -12.22 19.78 5.75
CA ILE A 38 -11.59 20.75 4.85
C ILE A 38 -12.55 21.93 4.66
N LEU A 39 -12.00 23.14 4.79
CA LEU A 39 -12.69 24.37 4.42
C LEU A 39 -11.73 25.39 3.83
N ASN A 40 -12.22 26.27 2.95
CA ASN A 40 -11.43 27.38 2.41
C ASN A 40 -12.28 28.64 2.18
N SER A 41 -11.63 29.73 1.80
CA SER A 41 -12.28 31.03 1.53
C SER A 41 -13.17 31.05 0.29
N GLU A 42 -13.04 30.07 -0.59
CA GLU A 42 -13.83 29.94 -1.83
C GLU A 42 -15.16 29.19 -1.61
N GLY A 43 -15.51 28.92 -0.35
CA GLY A 43 -16.77 28.27 0.02
C GLY A 43 -16.70 26.74 0.04
N LEU A 44 -15.52 26.14 -0.11
CA LEU A 44 -15.37 24.70 0.15
C LEU A 44 -15.65 24.43 1.62
N PHE A 45 -16.50 23.46 1.89
CA PHE A 45 -16.67 22.83 3.21
C PHE A 45 -17.02 21.36 2.99
N GLY A 46 -16.21 20.47 3.54
CA GLY A 46 -16.45 19.03 3.46
C GLY A 46 -15.83 18.31 4.63
N SER A 47 -16.47 17.22 5.06
CA SER A 47 -15.91 16.32 6.07
C SER A 47 -16.25 14.87 5.77
N TYR A 48 -15.41 13.96 6.30
CA TYR A 48 -15.69 12.53 6.29
C TYR A 48 -14.98 11.83 7.43
N ARG A 49 -15.47 10.63 7.75
CA ARG A 49 -14.83 9.72 8.70
C ARG A 49 -14.26 8.51 8.00
N SER A 50 -13.21 7.97 8.59
CA SER A 50 -12.44 6.86 8.05
C SER A 50 -12.00 5.98 9.20
N THR A 51 -12.14 4.67 9.03
CA THR A 51 -11.65 3.66 9.96
C THR A 51 -10.57 2.82 9.31
N ALA A 52 -9.65 2.30 10.10
CA ALA A 52 -8.74 1.26 9.66
C ALA A 52 -8.50 0.27 10.80
N ALA A 53 -8.31 -0.99 10.46
CA ALA A 53 -7.82 -2.01 11.36
C ALA A 53 -6.64 -2.70 10.69
N SER A 54 -5.69 -3.17 11.48
CA SER A 54 -4.56 -3.96 10.97
C SER A 54 -4.07 -4.99 11.98
N ALA A 55 -3.51 -6.07 11.45
CA ALA A 55 -2.72 -7.04 12.19
C ALA A 55 -1.36 -7.18 11.49
N VAL A 56 -0.28 -7.15 12.26
CA VAL A 56 1.09 -7.30 11.75
C VAL A 56 1.86 -8.19 12.71
N ILE A 57 2.58 -9.18 12.17
CA ILE A 57 3.39 -10.08 12.98
C ILE A 57 4.73 -10.38 12.30
N MET A 58 5.74 -10.61 13.12
CA MET A 58 7.05 -11.12 12.70
C MET A 58 7.43 -12.31 13.57
N ALA A 59 7.51 -13.48 12.96
CA ALA A 59 7.88 -14.74 13.58
C ALA A 59 9.28 -15.18 13.16
N MET A 60 9.97 -15.89 14.04
CA MET A 60 11.31 -16.43 13.82
C MET A 60 11.28 -17.95 13.96
N ALA A 61 11.66 -18.62 12.88
CA ALA A 61 11.87 -20.05 12.83
C ALA A 61 13.34 -20.37 13.10
N VAL A 62 13.62 -21.38 13.93
CA VAL A 62 14.97 -21.83 14.26
C VAL A 62 15.03 -23.35 14.15
N ARG A 63 16.01 -23.85 13.38
CA ARG A 63 16.32 -25.28 13.26
C ARG A 63 17.83 -25.43 13.16
N ASP A 64 18.38 -26.25 14.05
CA ASP A 64 19.84 -26.38 14.24
C ASP A 64 20.46 -25.00 14.45
N ASP A 65 21.49 -24.64 13.68
CA ASP A 65 22.16 -23.33 13.74
C ASP A 65 21.55 -22.28 12.78
N MET A 66 20.41 -22.58 12.15
CA MET A 66 19.74 -21.67 11.21
C MET A 66 18.58 -20.93 11.89
N ALA A 67 18.49 -19.62 11.64
CA ALA A 67 17.38 -18.79 12.08
C ALA A 67 16.84 -17.95 10.91
N GLU A 68 15.55 -18.02 10.66
CA GLU A 68 14.89 -17.34 9.55
C GLU A 68 13.64 -16.59 10.00
N MET A 69 13.38 -15.45 9.37
CA MET A 69 12.24 -14.59 9.71
C MET A 69 11.15 -14.61 8.65
N GLY A 70 9.91 -14.67 9.12
CA GLY A 70 8.71 -14.50 8.33
C GLY A 70 7.86 -13.40 8.91
N TRP A 71 7.34 -12.55 8.04
CA TRP A 71 6.43 -11.49 8.41
C TRP A 71 5.17 -11.60 7.56
N ASP A 72 4.05 -11.17 8.13
CA ASP A 72 2.77 -11.12 7.43
C ASP A 72 1.89 -10.06 8.08
N PHE A 73 0.87 -9.63 7.35
CA PHE A 73 -0.05 -8.60 7.78
C PHE A 73 -1.40 -8.74 7.09
N ASP A 74 -2.40 -8.07 7.66
CA ASP A 74 -3.71 -7.89 7.08
C ASP A 74 -4.27 -6.54 7.54
N PHE A 75 -5.05 -5.90 6.68
CA PHE A 75 -5.61 -4.57 6.94
C PHE A 75 -6.91 -4.37 6.17
N CYS A 76 -7.86 -3.66 6.77
CA CYS A 76 -9.09 -3.25 6.10
C CYS A 76 -9.83 -2.17 6.90
N ARG A 77 -10.97 -1.72 6.39
CA ARG A 77 -11.87 -0.77 7.06
C ARG A 77 -12.64 -1.37 8.25
N PHE A 78 -12.71 -2.71 8.35
CA PHE A 78 -13.58 -3.42 9.28
C PHE A 78 -12.79 -4.36 10.20
N TYR A 79 -12.70 -4.03 11.48
CA TYR A 79 -11.95 -4.84 12.46
C TYR A 79 -12.37 -6.31 12.51
N ASN A 80 -13.65 -6.61 12.24
CA ASN A 80 -14.20 -7.98 12.25
C ASN A 80 -13.85 -8.80 11.00
N LYS A 81 -13.26 -8.20 9.96
CA LYS A 81 -12.79 -8.90 8.76
C LYS A 81 -11.35 -9.36 8.85
N ILE A 82 -10.58 -8.89 9.83
CA ILE A 82 -9.19 -9.30 10.03
C ILE A 82 -9.14 -10.65 10.74
N ASN A 83 -8.57 -11.64 10.06
CA ASN A 83 -8.33 -12.96 10.63
C ASN A 83 -6.91 -13.04 11.22
N VAL A 84 -6.77 -12.60 12.47
CA VAL A 84 -5.49 -12.58 13.19
C VAL A 84 -4.82 -13.95 13.30
N THR A 85 -5.61 -15.03 13.37
CA THR A 85 -5.06 -16.39 13.44
C THR A 85 -4.37 -16.79 12.14
N GLU A 86 -5.00 -16.50 10.99
CA GLU A 86 -4.40 -16.82 9.69
C GLU A 86 -3.17 -15.95 9.41
N VAL A 87 -3.18 -14.67 9.78
CA VAL A 87 -1.99 -13.80 9.69
C VAL A 87 -0.81 -14.40 10.47
N GLY A 88 -1.06 -14.87 11.71
CA GLY A 88 -0.04 -15.54 12.53
C GLY A 88 0.54 -16.79 11.87
N LYS A 89 -0.33 -17.67 11.37
CA LYS A 89 0.09 -18.89 10.66
C LYS A 89 0.88 -18.59 9.40
N ARG A 90 0.44 -17.63 8.57
CA ARG A 90 1.15 -17.29 7.32
C ARG A 90 2.56 -16.77 7.59
N ALA A 91 2.73 -15.91 8.60
CA ALA A 91 4.06 -15.44 8.99
C ALA A 91 4.97 -16.58 9.46
N ALA A 92 4.46 -17.50 10.29
CA ALA A 92 5.18 -18.70 10.70
C ALA A 92 5.58 -19.55 9.48
N GLN A 93 4.65 -19.83 8.57
CA GLN A 93 4.90 -20.59 7.35
C GLN A 93 5.95 -19.91 6.45
N LYS A 94 5.91 -18.59 6.30
CA LYS A 94 6.92 -17.82 5.55
C LYS A 94 8.31 -17.94 6.20
N ALA A 95 8.40 -17.95 7.53
CA ALA A 95 9.66 -18.16 8.25
C ALA A 95 10.20 -19.58 8.04
N LEU A 96 9.35 -20.60 8.21
CA LEU A 96 9.69 -22.01 8.07
C LEU A 96 10.16 -22.34 6.64
N ARG A 97 9.51 -21.79 5.62
CA ARG A 97 9.86 -22.02 4.21
C ARG A 97 11.26 -21.53 3.84
N LYS A 98 11.80 -20.56 4.58
CA LYS A 98 13.16 -20.04 4.36
C LYS A 98 14.24 -20.91 5.00
N LEU A 99 13.90 -21.70 6.02
CA LEU A 99 14.86 -22.59 6.67
C LEU A 99 15.41 -23.61 5.67
N GLY A 100 16.74 -23.71 5.61
CA GLY A 100 17.43 -24.60 4.67
C GLY A 100 17.45 -24.07 3.22
N GLY A 101 17.17 -22.77 3.02
CA GLY A 101 17.38 -22.09 1.76
C GLY A 101 18.81 -22.28 1.25
N LYS A 102 18.97 -22.46 -0.06
CA LYS A 102 20.26 -22.68 -0.70
C LYS A 102 20.59 -21.54 -1.65
N PRO A 103 21.88 -21.20 -1.82
CA PRO A 103 22.27 -20.20 -2.80
C PRO A 103 21.86 -20.64 -4.21
N VAL A 104 21.42 -19.68 -5.01
CA VAL A 104 21.13 -19.85 -6.43
C VAL A 104 22.24 -19.16 -7.22
N GLN A 105 22.77 -19.82 -8.25
CA GLN A 105 23.77 -19.22 -9.13
C GLN A 105 23.16 -18.04 -9.91
N THR A 106 23.99 -17.03 -10.21
CA THR A 106 23.57 -15.88 -11.04
C THR A 106 23.12 -16.36 -12.40
N GLN A 107 21.87 -16.06 -12.75
CA GLN A 107 21.27 -16.49 -14.01
C GLN A 107 20.17 -15.52 -14.45
N ARG A 108 19.81 -15.59 -15.74
CA ARG A 108 18.57 -15.01 -16.26
C ARG A 108 17.51 -16.10 -16.25
N ALA A 109 16.44 -15.91 -15.49
CA ALA A 109 15.35 -16.87 -15.38
C ALA A 109 14.00 -16.14 -15.35
N PRO A 110 12.92 -16.78 -15.85
CA PRO A 110 11.58 -16.27 -15.60
C PRO A 110 11.29 -16.30 -14.09
N ILE A 111 10.56 -15.31 -13.61
CA ILE A 111 10.13 -15.21 -12.21
C ILE A 111 8.61 -15.13 -12.15
N ILE A 112 8.05 -15.63 -11.05
CA ILE A 112 6.65 -15.46 -10.71
C ILE A 112 6.62 -14.60 -9.46
N LEU A 113 6.03 -13.41 -9.57
CA LEU A 113 5.80 -12.53 -8.44
C LEU A 113 4.43 -12.84 -7.87
N ASN A 114 4.35 -13.00 -6.56
CA ASN A 114 3.05 -13.03 -5.88
C ASN A 114 2.49 -11.60 -5.77
N GLU A 115 1.25 -11.51 -5.33
CA GLU A 115 0.52 -10.26 -5.15
C GLU A 115 1.23 -9.27 -4.23
N GLU A 116 1.85 -9.75 -3.14
CA GLU A 116 2.56 -8.92 -2.16
C GLU A 116 3.82 -8.29 -2.77
N THR A 117 4.67 -9.10 -3.41
CA THR A 117 5.88 -8.58 -4.08
C THR A 117 5.54 -7.69 -5.28
N MET A 118 4.43 -7.97 -5.98
CA MET A 118 3.97 -7.09 -7.06
C MET A 118 3.49 -5.74 -6.53
N ALA A 119 2.80 -5.71 -5.38
CA ALA A 119 2.39 -4.46 -4.73
C ALA A 119 3.60 -3.64 -4.28
N GLU A 120 4.63 -4.26 -3.69
CA GLU A 120 5.88 -3.59 -3.34
C GLU A 120 6.59 -3.00 -4.57
N LEU A 121 6.63 -3.75 -5.68
CA LEU A 121 7.19 -3.26 -6.93
C LEU A 121 6.41 -2.04 -7.47
N LEU A 122 5.08 -2.08 -7.37
CA LEU A 122 4.21 -0.98 -7.79
C LEU A 122 4.41 0.26 -6.90
N GLU A 123 4.60 0.09 -5.59
CA GLU A 123 4.91 1.18 -4.65
C GLU A 123 6.21 1.90 -5.03
N VAL A 124 7.26 1.15 -5.40
CA VAL A 124 8.52 1.73 -5.89
C VAL A 124 8.31 2.51 -7.19
N LEU A 125 7.39 2.06 -8.05
CA LEU A 125 7.09 2.70 -9.32
C LEU A 125 6.17 3.93 -9.16
N ALA A 126 5.33 3.97 -8.13
CA ALA A 126 4.28 4.99 -7.93
C ALA A 126 4.76 6.44 -8.10
N PRO A 127 5.91 6.87 -7.53
CA PRO A 127 6.41 8.24 -7.72
C PRO A 127 6.69 8.62 -9.17
N SER A 128 6.89 7.65 -10.07
CA SER A 128 7.05 7.92 -11.51
C SER A 128 5.76 8.40 -12.16
N PHE A 129 4.60 8.09 -11.58
CA PHE A 129 3.30 8.58 -12.04
C PHE A 129 2.94 9.95 -11.47
N HIS A 130 3.73 10.51 -10.55
CA HIS A 130 3.42 11.82 -9.97
C HIS A 130 3.80 12.94 -10.97
N GLY A 131 2.83 13.81 -11.25
CA GLY A 131 2.98 14.88 -12.23
C GLY A 131 4.08 15.89 -11.88
N ASP A 132 4.34 16.11 -10.58
CA ASP A 132 5.45 16.96 -10.15
C ASP A 132 6.81 16.35 -10.46
N ASN A 133 6.98 15.05 -10.27
CA ASN A 133 8.20 14.32 -10.64
C ASN A 133 8.39 14.29 -12.16
N ALA A 134 7.31 14.16 -12.93
CA ALA A 134 7.37 14.27 -14.40
C ALA A 134 7.84 15.66 -14.85
N VAL A 135 7.25 16.73 -14.32
CA VAL A 135 7.63 18.11 -14.67
C VAL A 135 9.04 18.45 -14.22
N LYS A 136 9.48 17.94 -13.07
CA LYS A 136 10.84 18.14 -12.54
C LYS A 136 11.90 17.24 -13.21
N GLY A 137 11.53 16.37 -14.15
CA GLY A 137 12.45 15.44 -14.80
C GLY A 137 13.00 14.33 -13.88
N LYS A 138 12.30 14.04 -12.78
CA LYS A 138 12.67 12.99 -11.81
C LYS A 138 12.01 11.65 -12.11
N SER A 139 10.94 11.66 -12.90
CA SER A 139 10.23 10.44 -13.30
C SER A 139 10.88 9.80 -14.52
N LEU A 140 11.01 8.46 -14.49
CA LEU A 140 11.40 7.67 -15.66
C LEU A 140 10.34 7.70 -16.78
N LEU A 141 9.11 8.10 -16.44
CA LEU A 141 7.99 8.23 -17.36
C LEU A 141 7.87 9.64 -17.94
N ALA A 142 8.69 10.60 -17.50
CA ALA A 142 8.61 11.99 -17.93
C ALA A 142 8.63 12.12 -19.48
N GLY A 143 7.64 12.82 -20.03
CA GLY A 143 7.51 13.04 -21.47
C GLY A 143 7.02 11.82 -22.27
N ARG A 144 6.63 10.72 -21.62
CA ARG A 144 6.20 9.46 -22.26
C ARG A 144 4.67 9.29 -22.35
N LEU A 145 3.89 10.38 -22.24
CA LEU A 145 2.44 10.27 -22.39
C LEU A 145 2.10 9.73 -23.78
N ASP A 146 1.15 8.81 -23.84
CA ASP A 146 0.71 8.08 -25.02
C ASP A 146 1.75 7.10 -25.62
N ASP A 147 2.93 6.96 -25.00
CA ASP A 147 3.90 5.95 -25.38
C ASP A 147 3.58 4.59 -24.76
N LYS A 148 3.88 3.51 -25.49
CA LYS A 148 3.91 2.16 -24.94
C LYS A 148 5.20 1.95 -24.14
N VAL A 149 5.08 1.93 -22.81
CA VAL A 149 6.21 1.81 -21.87
C VAL A 149 6.11 0.59 -20.97
N PHE A 150 5.00 -0.15 -21.04
CA PHE A 150 4.78 -1.43 -20.38
C PHE A 150 4.32 -2.51 -21.39
N SER A 151 4.27 -3.76 -20.93
CA SER A 151 3.62 -4.86 -21.66
C SER A 151 2.14 -4.54 -21.93
N ASP A 152 1.58 -5.04 -23.04
CA ASP A 152 0.16 -4.85 -23.37
C ASP A 152 -0.80 -5.53 -22.40
N GLN A 153 -0.30 -6.46 -21.60
CA GLN A 153 -1.05 -7.13 -20.54
C GLN A 153 -1.19 -6.26 -19.27
N ILE A 154 -0.45 -5.14 -19.18
CA ILE A 154 -0.42 -4.30 -17.98
C ILE A 154 -1.43 -3.15 -18.11
N ASN A 155 -2.28 -3.04 -17.09
CA ASN A 155 -3.13 -1.88 -16.86
C ASN A 155 -2.92 -1.44 -15.40
N ILE A 156 -2.80 -0.13 -15.19
CA ILE A 156 -2.56 0.45 -13.87
C ILE A 156 -3.55 1.59 -13.69
N PHE A 157 -4.23 1.59 -12.55
CA PHE A 157 -5.19 2.60 -12.15
C PHE A 157 -4.81 3.09 -10.76
N ASP A 158 -5.08 4.36 -10.49
CA ASP A 158 -5.21 4.90 -9.14
C ASP A 158 -6.70 5.07 -8.88
N ASP A 159 -7.26 4.37 -7.89
CA ASP A 159 -8.69 4.38 -7.64
C ASP A 159 -9.05 4.95 -6.27
N GLY A 160 -9.30 6.26 -6.23
CA GLY A 160 -9.79 6.95 -5.03
C GLY A 160 -11.20 6.54 -4.58
N LEU A 161 -11.92 5.74 -5.39
CA LEU A 161 -13.27 5.25 -5.14
C LEU A 161 -13.32 3.74 -4.90
N TYR A 162 -12.17 3.07 -4.78
CA TYR A 162 -12.10 1.62 -4.64
C TYR A 162 -12.88 1.14 -3.40
N PRO A 163 -13.88 0.26 -3.54
CA PRO A 163 -14.70 -0.16 -2.40
C PRO A 163 -13.85 -0.74 -1.27
N HIS A 164 -13.99 -0.14 -0.08
CA HIS A 164 -13.29 -0.54 1.14
C HIS A 164 -11.75 -0.42 1.12
N GLY A 165 -11.18 0.19 0.09
CA GLY A 165 -9.77 0.58 0.05
C GLY A 165 -9.40 1.52 1.21
N LEU A 166 -8.17 1.42 1.69
CA LEU A 166 -7.68 2.32 2.75
C LEU A 166 -7.40 3.74 2.23
N GLY A 167 -7.10 3.89 0.94
CA GLY A 167 -6.96 5.19 0.27
C GLY A 167 -8.30 5.82 -0.15
N THR A 168 -9.42 5.11 0.01
CA THR A 168 -10.72 5.58 -0.47
C THR A 168 -11.25 6.72 0.37
N ALA A 169 -11.62 7.82 -0.30
CA ALA A 169 -12.14 9.04 0.32
C ALA A 169 -13.12 9.73 -0.66
N PRO A 170 -14.06 10.57 -0.19
CA PRO A 170 -14.93 11.33 -1.09
C PRO A 170 -14.20 12.46 -1.82
N PHE A 171 -13.13 13.00 -1.21
CA PHE A 171 -12.31 14.05 -1.77
C PHE A 171 -10.87 13.97 -1.22
N ASP A 172 -9.94 14.55 -1.98
CA ASP A 172 -8.51 14.61 -1.65
C ASP A 172 -8.18 15.70 -0.60
N ALA A 173 -6.91 15.87 -0.27
CA ALA A 173 -6.47 16.82 0.77
C ALA A 173 -6.57 18.32 0.38
N GLU A 174 -7.15 18.61 -0.78
CA GLU A 174 -7.50 19.95 -1.27
C GLU A 174 -9.01 20.11 -1.52
N GLY A 175 -9.80 19.05 -1.31
CA GLY A 175 -11.24 19.03 -1.52
C GLY A 175 -11.67 18.69 -2.95
N THR A 176 -10.75 18.22 -3.80
CA THR A 176 -11.09 17.72 -5.13
C THR A 176 -11.81 16.37 -5.00
N PRO A 177 -12.97 16.16 -5.65
CA PRO A 177 -13.65 14.86 -5.63
C PRO A 177 -12.73 13.73 -6.09
N SER A 178 -12.74 12.61 -5.35
CA SER A 178 -11.98 11.43 -5.72
C SER A 178 -12.51 10.81 -7.01
N GLN A 179 -11.63 10.17 -7.76
CA GLN A 179 -11.96 9.50 -9.02
C GLN A 179 -11.04 8.31 -9.26
N THR A 180 -11.38 7.52 -10.29
CA THR A 180 -10.49 6.50 -10.83
C THR A 180 -9.69 7.11 -11.97
N THR A 181 -8.36 7.14 -11.83
CA THR A 181 -7.44 7.66 -12.85
C THR A 181 -6.75 6.49 -13.56
N CYS A 182 -6.97 6.34 -14.86
CA CYS A 182 -6.22 5.39 -15.67
C CYS A 182 -4.80 5.92 -15.91
N LEU A 183 -3.80 5.26 -15.33
CA LEU A 183 -2.39 5.58 -15.47
C LEU A 183 -1.78 4.84 -16.66
N VAL A 184 -2.07 3.55 -16.80
CA VAL A 184 -1.60 2.70 -17.90
C VAL A 184 -2.77 1.90 -18.45
N GLU A 185 -2.95 1.93 -19.77
CA GLU A 185 -3.92 1.12 -20.49
C GLU A 185 -3.21 0.33 -21.61
N LYS A 186 -3.30 -1.00 -21.56
CA LYS A 186 -2.67 -1.91 -22.53
C LYS A 186 -1.20 -1.57 -22.78
N GLY A 187 -0.48 -1.27 -21.71
CA GLY A 187 0.93 -0.92 -21.73
C GLY A 187 1.26 0.53 -22.10
N THR A 188 0.27 1.33 -22.49
CA THR A 188 0.45 2.74 -22.84
C THR A 188 0.22 3.65 -21.65
N LEU A 189 1.14 4.57 -21.39
CA LEU A 189 0.99 5.59 -20.35
C LEU A 189 -0.10 6.59 -20.75
N LYS A 190 -1.14 6.75 -19.95
CA LYS A 190 -2.29 7.62 -20.24
C LYS A 190 -2.32 8.91 -19.43
N ASN A 191 -1.92 8.86 -18.16
CA ASN A 191 -1.96 10.02 -17.28
C ASN A 191 -0.83 10.01 -16.26
N TYR A 192 -0.68 11.17 -15.60
CA TYR A 192 -0.01 11.31 -14.32
C TYR A 192 -1.05 11.69 -13.26
N LEU A 193 -0.70 11.49 -11.99
CA LEU A 193 -1.45 12.00 -10.85
C LEU A 193 -1.10 13.46 -10.59
N TYR A 194 -2.10 14.27 -10.25
CA TYR A 194 -1.97 15.70 -10.03
C TYR A 194 -2.77 16.18 -8.83
N ASP A 195 -2.14 17.06 -8.04
CA ASP A 195 -2.81 18.01 -7.15
C ASP A 195 -3.22 19.28 -7.93
N LEU A 196 -3.86 20.26 -7.27
CA LEU A 196 -4.28 21.50 -7.92
C LEU A 196 -3.11 22.32 -8.47
N TYR A 197 -2.00 22.40 -7.73
CA TYR A 197 -0.86 23.22 -8.11
C TYR A 197 -0.17 22.70 -9.37
N TRP A 198 0.19 21.41 -9.40
CA TRP A 198 0.88 20.79 -10.51
C TRP A 198 -0.04 20.56 -11.70
N ALA A 199 -1.33 20.34 -11.49
CA ALA A 199 -2.32 20.38 -12.56
C ALA A 199 -2.28 21.73 -13.28
N LYS A 200 -2.45 22.83 -12.54
CA LYS A 200 -2.44 24.19 -13.09
C LYS A 200 -1.12 24.50 -13.80
N ARG A 201 0.01 24.18 -13.18
CA ARG A 201 1.35 24.41 -13.76
C ARG A 201 1.57 23.62 -15.05
N SER A 202 0.96 22.45 -15.18
CA SER A 202 1.09 21.58 -16.35
C SER A 202 0.01 21.82 -17.42
N GLY A 203 -0.91 22.79 -17.21
CA GLY A 203 -2.07 22.98 -18.08
C GLY A 203 -3.02 21.77 -18.11
N ARG A 204 -3.04 20.98 -17.03
CA ARG A 204 -3.87 19.78 -16.86
C ARG A 204 -4.96 20.03 -15.81
N LYS A 205 -5.89 19.08 -15.69
CA LYS A 205 -6.86 19.04 -14.61
C LYS A 205 -6.30 18.24 -13.43
N THR A 206 -6.72 18.59 -12.22
CA THR A 206 -6.42 17.77 -11.02
C THR A 206 -7.04 16.39 -11.18
N THR A 207 -6.36 15.38 -10.64
CA THR A 207 -6.85 13.99 -10.63
C THR A 207 -7.39 13.59 -9.25
N GLY A 208 -7.44 14.51 -8.29
CA GLY A 208 -7.90 14.19 -6.92
C GLY A 208 -6.84 13.43 -6.13
N ASN A 209 -5.57 13.81 -6.29
CA ASN A 209 -4.43 13.11 -5.71
C ASN A 209 -3.60 14.01 -4.78
N ALA A 210 -4.18 15.08 -4.24
CA ALA A 210 -3.55 15.80 -3.15
C ALA A 210 -3.62 14.98 -1.85
N SER A 211 -2.48 14.79 -1.20
CA SER A 211 -2.33 14.07 0.05
C SER A 211 -1.59 14.92 1.08
N ARG A 212 -1.82 14.64 2.37
CA ARG A 212 -1.13 15.27 3.49
C ARG A 212 -0.80 14.23 4.55
N GLY A 213 0.40 14.31 5.12
CA GLY A 213 0.75 13.48 6.28
C GLY A 213 0.02 13.91 7.56
N SER A 214 -0.32 15.20 7.69
CA SER A 214 -1.13 15.74 8.79
C SER A 214 -1.67 17.12 8.43
N TYR A 215 -2.54 17.67 9.29
CA TYR A 215 -3.02 19.05 9.18
C TYR A 215 -1.89 20.10 9.25
N LYS A 216 -0.71 19.74 9.78
CA LYS A 216 0.47 20.61 9.87
C LYS A 216 1.31 20.63 8.60
N SER A 217 0.99 19.79 7.62
CA SER A 217 1.81 19.59 6.43
C SER A 217 1.15 20.23 5.21
N PRO A 218 1.94 20.84 4.30
CA PRO A 218 1.43 21.26 3.01
C PRO A 218 0.95 20.04 2.20
N PRO A 219 -0.01 20.22 1.28
CA PRO A 219 -0.40 19.15 0.38
C PRO A 219 0.73 18.81 -0.60
N GLY A 220 0.76 17.56 -1.04
CA GLY A 220 1.58 17.10 -2.15
C GLY A 220 0.94 15.89 -2.84
N ILE A 221 1.44 15.52 -4.01
CA ILE A 221 0.86 14.42 -4.79
C ILE A 221 1.07 13.08 -4.07
N GLY A 222 -0.01 12.31 -3.91
CA GLY A 222 0.00 10.94 -3.41
C GLY A 222 -0.97 10.04 -4.16
N ASN A 223 -0.72 8.74 -4.10
CA ASN A 223 -1.60 7.71 -4.63
C ASN A 223 -2.66 7.29 -3.59
N ASN A 224 -3.77 6.74 -4.09
CA ASN A 224 -4.90 6.23 -3.30
C ASN A 224 -4.82 4.71 -3.15
N ASN A 225 -5.52 3.96 -4.01
CA ASN A 225 -5.54 2.49 -4.04
C ASN A 225 -5.08 1.96 -5.40
#